data_AF-A0A942FFG3-F1
#
_entry.id   AF-A0A942FFG3-F1
#
_cell.length_a   1.000
_cell.length_b   1.000
_cell.length_c   1.000
_cell.angle_alpha   90.00
_cell.angle_beta   90.00
_cell.angle_gamma   90.00
#
_symmetry.space_group_name_H-M   'P 1'
#
loop_
_entity.id
_entity.type
_entity.pdbx_description
1 polymer ?
#
loop_
_entity_poly.entity_id
_entity_poly.type
_entity_poly.pdbx_seq_one_letter_code
_entity_poly.pdbx_strand_id
1 'polypeptide(L)'
;MVPIELKPNLSSCIETLSKREYERTLNLLLKEGSVDKRLGERLEVLRLFLESTDFGHLRSQYEGYLTEGKKVTFLIYPEEGKARYKLVVE
;
A
#
# COMPACT_ATOMS: atom_id res chain seq x y z
N MET A 1 -9.04 -0.14 12.90
CA MET A 1 -8.65 0.44 11.59
C MET A 1 -8.73 -0.65 10.54
N VAL A 2 -9.08 -0.31 9.29
CA VAL A 2 -9.15 -1.26 8.19
C VAL A 2 -7.80 -1.29 7.48
N PRO A 3 -7.15 -2.45 7.28
CA PRO A 3 -5.90 -2.54 6.53
C PRO A 3 -6.10 -2.11 5.08
N ILE A 4 -5.06 -1.55 4.48
CA ILE A 4 -5.06 -1.15 3.08
C ILE A 4 -4.66 -2.36 2.25
N GLU A 5 -5.56 -2.82 1.40
CA GLU A 5 -5.33 -3.97 0.53
C GLU A 5 -4.83 -3.51 -0.83
N LEU A 6 -3.60 -3.89 -1.20
CA LEU A 6 -3.01 -3.61 -2.50
C LEU A 6 -2.61 -4.89 -3.20
N LYS A 7 -2.98 -5.03 -4.48
CA LYS A 7 -2.76 -6.25 -5.26
C LYS A 7 -1.85 -5.97 -6.45
N PRO A 8 -0.52 -6.12 -6.30
CA PRO A 8 0.39 -5.94 -7.42
C PRO A 8 0.17 -7.01 -8.49
N ASN A 9 0.53 -6.66 -9.70
CA ASN A 9 0.54 -7.55 -10.85
C ASN A 9 1.76 -7.24 -11.74
N LEU A 10 1.96 -8.02 -12.80
CA LEU A 10 3.11 -7.87 -13.70
C LEU A 10 3.20 -6.46 -14.35
N SER A 11 2.10 -5.72 -14.45
CA SER A 11 2.05 -4.37 -15.03
C SER A 11 1.97 -3.24 -13.99
N SER A 12 1.65 -3.53 -12.74
CA SER A 12 1.46 -2.55 -11.67
C SER A 12 2.12 -3.05 -10.40
N CYS A 13 3.31 -2.50 -10.13
CA CYS A 13 4.06 -2.79 -8.92
C CYS A 13 3.37 -2.19 -7.69
N ILE A 14 3.69 -2.76 -6.53
CA ILE A 14 3.19 -2.29 -5.23
C ILE A 14 3.52 -0.82 -4.97
N GLU A 15 4.66 -0.32 -5.45
CA GLU A 15 5.03 1.09 -5.37
C GLU A 15 4.02 1.98 -6.10
N THR A 16 3.75 1.66 -7.38
CA THR A 16 2.79 2.41 -8.21
C THR A 16 1.39 2.38 -7.59
N LEU A 17 0.97 1.23 -7.08
CA LEU A 17 -0.34 1.09 -6.42
C LEU A 17 -0.42 1.93 -5.14
N SER A 18 0.66 1.92 -4.34
CA SER A 18 0.73 2.69 -3.09
C SER A 18 0.72 4.19 -3.37
N LYS A 19 1.47 4.65 -4.38
CA LYS A 19 1.47 6.06 -4.82
C LYS A 19 0.09 6.49 -5.31
N ARG A 20 -0.55 5.70 -6.17
CA ARG A 20 -1.92 5.98 -6.64
C ARG A 20 -2.93 6.07 -5.52
N GLU A 21 -2.87 5.14 -4.57
CA GLU A 21 -3.80 5.14 -3.43
C GLU A 21 -3.54 6.33 -2.51
N TYR A 22 -2.27 6.72 -2.32
CA TYR A 22 -1.89 7.90 -1.56
C TYR A 22 -2.45 9.17 -2.20
N GLU A 23 -2.21 9.37 -3.50
CA GLU A 23 -2.72 10.52 -4.25
C GLU A 23 -4.25 10.57 -4.27
N ARG A 24 -4.90 9.41 -4.38
CA ARG A 24 -6.37 9.32 -4.31
C ARG A 24 -6.88 9.73 -2.92
N THR A 25 -6.29 9.20 -1.87
CA THR A 25 -6.66 9.51 -0.47
C THR A 25 -6.43 10.98 -0.16
N LEU A 26 -5.31 11.55 -0.63
CA LEU A 26 -4.99 12.97 -0.51
C LEU A 26 -6.02 13.84 -1.24
N ASN A 27 -6.36 13.51 -2.49
CA ASN A 27 -7.35 14.25 -3.25
C ASN A 27 -8.74 14.20 -2.60
N LEU A 28 -9.13 13.06 -2.02
CA LEU A 28 -10.39 12.93 -1.28
C LEU A 28 -10.40 13.82 -0.04
N LEU A 29 -9.33 13.81 0.77
CA LEU A 29 -9.16 14.69 1.93
C LEU A 29 -9.27 16.17 1.55
N LEU A 30 -8.61 16.57 0.45
CA LEU A 30 -8.63 17.96 -0.02
C LEU A 30 -10.01 18.36 -0.58
N LYS A 31 -10.73 17.44 -1.24
CA LYS A 31 -12.04 17.71 -1.85
C LYS A 31 -13.19 17.74 -0.84
N GLU A 32 -13.23 16.80 0.11
CA GLU A 32 -14.31 16.73 1.08
C GLU A 32 -14.20 17.81 2.17
N GLY A 33 -13.05 18.51 2.26
CA GLY A 33 -12.82 19.58 3.25
C GLY A 33 -13.00 19.12 4.71
N SER A 34 -13.15 17.82 4.90
CA SER A 34 -13.62 17.19 6.13
C SER A 34 -12.44 16.53 6.81
N VAL A 35 -12.37 16.70 8.13
CA VAL A 35 -11.39 16.06 9.03
C VAL A 35 -11.74 14.59 9.16
N ASP A 36 -11.72 13.87 8.05
CA ASP A 36 -12.00 12.45 8.02
C ASP A 36 -10.78 11.74 8.58
N LYS A 37 -10.79 11.54 9.91
CA LYS A 37 -9.68 10.92 10.66
C LYS A 37 -9.24 9.62 10.00
N ARG A 38 -10.17 8.85 9.44
CA ARG A 38 -9.88 7.61 8.71
C ARG A 38 -9.04 7.82 7.46
N LEU A 39 -9.36 8.83 6.66
CA LEU A 39 -8.57 9.16 5.47
C LEU A 39 -7.19 9.71 5.88
N GLY A 40 -7.12 10.51 6.95
CA GLY A 40 -5.86 10.99 7.52
C GLY A 40 -4.94 9.85 7.99
N GLU A 41 -5.48 8.92 8.78
CA GLU A 41 -4.76 7.71 9.21
C GLU A 41 -4.31 6.85 8.03
N ARG A 42 -5.17 6.68 7.01
CA ARG A 42 -4.85 5.94 5.79
C ARG A 42 -3.72 6.60 4.99
N LEU A 43 -3.75 7.93 4.88
CA LEU A 43 -2.72 8.73 4.22
C LEU A 43 -1.38 8.60 4.96
N GLU A 44 -1.38 8.68 6.28
CA GLU A 44 -0.18 8.54 7.11
C GLU A 44 0.46 7.16 6.97
N VAL A 45 -0.35 6.09 6.99
CA VAL A 45 0.14 4.72 6.76
C VAL A 45 0.75 4.57 5.38
N LEU A 46 0.09 5.05 4.33
CA LEU A 46 0.62 4.99 2.97
C LEU A 46 1.92 5.78 2.84
N ARG A 47 2.01 6.94 3.49
CA ARG A 47 3.22 7.76 3.53
C ARG A 47 4.37 7.01 4.21
N LEU A 48 4.14 6.50 5.42
CA LEU A 48 5.14 5.72 6.15
C LEU A 48 5.60 4.48 5.38
N PHE A 49 4.66 3.83 4.67
CA PHE A 49 4.96 2.69 3.81
C PHE A 49 5.85 3.10 2.63
N LEU A 50 5.52 4.20 1.94
CA LEU A 50 6.30 4.72 0.83
C LEU A 50 7.70 5.20 1.26
N GLU A 51 7.84 5.77 2.47
CA GLU A 51 9.12 6.25 2.99
C GLU A 51 10.00 5.14 3.57
N SER A 52 9.41 4.11 4.18
CA SER A 52 10.15 3.06 4.90
C SER A 52 10.37 1.76 4.13
N THR A 53 9.70 1.57 2.98
CA THR A 53 9.73 0.31 2.23
C THR A 53 10.77 0.33 1.13
N ASP A 54 11.65 -0.68 1.13
CA ASP A 54 12.51 -0.95 -0.01
C ASP A 54 11.75 -1.71 -1.10
N PHE A 55 11.21 -0.97 -2.07
CA PHE A 55 10.43 -1.54 -3.18
C PHE A 55 11.25 -2.43 -4.11
N GLY A 56 12.56 -2.21 -4.20
CA GLY A 56 13.45 -3.05 -5.01
C GLY A 56 13.52 -4.46 -4.42
N HIS A 57 13.83 -4.56 -3.12
CA HIS A 57 13.84 -5.83 -2.41
C HIS A 57 12.45 -6.47 -2.36
N LEU A 58 11.40 -5.67 -2.11
CA LEU A 58 10.03 -6.17 -2.09
C LEU A 58 9.65 -6.81 -3.43
N ARG A 59 9.97 -6.16 -4.55
CA ARG A 59 9.66 -6.64 -5.89
C ARG A 59 10.31 -7.98 -6.16
N SER A 60 11.59 -8.15 -5.83
CA SER A 60 12.27 -9.45 -6.00
C SER A 60 11.64 -10.58 -5.17
N GLN A 61 11.02 -10.28 -4.03
CA GLN A 61 10.35 -11.29 -3.19
C GLN A 61 9.06 -11.83 -3.83
N TYR A 62 8.28 -11.00 -4.53
CA TYR A 62 6.96 -11.39 -5.04
C TYR A 62 6.85 -11.55 -6.55
N GLU A 63 7.80 -11.00 -7.32
CA GLU A 63 7.78 -11.06 -8.78
C GLU A 63 7.81 -12.52 -9.28
N GLY A 64 8.58 -13.39 -8.61
CA GLY A 64 8.58 -14.83 -8.89
C GLY A 64 7.18 -15.45 -8.82
N TYR A 65 6.45 -15.20 -7.72
CA TYR A 65 5.09 -15.71 -7.56
C TYR A 65 4.14 -15.19 -8.65
N LEU A 66 4.24 -13.91 -9.02
CA LEU A 66 3.43 -13.34 -10.11
C LEU A 66 3.75 -14.00 -11.46
N THR A 67 5.03 -14.30 -11.74
CA THR A 67 5.42 -15.00 -12.97
C THR A 67 4.98 -16.46 -13.00
N GLU A 68 4.82 -17.10 -11.84
CA GLU A 68 4.22 -18.43 -11.71
C GLU A 68 2.68 -18.42 -11.86
N GLY A 69 2.06 -17.25 -12.04
CA GLY A 69 0.60 -17.10 -12.14
C GLY A 69 -0.12 -17.05 -10.79
N LYS A 70 0.62 -16.97 -9.68
CA LYS A 70 0.04 -16.79 -8.34
C LYS A 70 -0.39 -15.34 -8.12
N LYS A 71 -1.35 -15.15 -7.23
CA LYS A 71 -1.84 -13.82 -6.85
C LYS A 71 -1.15 -13.37 -5.58
N VAL A 72 -0.71 -12.13 -5.56
CA VAL A 72 -0.07 -11.55 -4.38
C VAL A 72 -0.95 -10.41 -3.87
N THR A 73 -1.26 -10.45 -2.58
CA THR A 73 -2.02 -9.42 -1.88
C THR A 73 -1.18 -8.86 -0.74
N PHE A 74 -1.04 -7.54 -0.69
CA PHE A 74 -0.41 -6.79 0.38
C PHE A 74 -1.48 -6.21 1.30
N LEU A 75 -1.37 -6.52 2.58
CA LEU A 75 -2.20 -5.93 3.64
C LEU A 75 -1.34 -4.98 4.44
N ILE A 76 -1.52 -3.68 4.25
CA ILE A 76 -0.74 -2.63 4.91
C ILE A 76 -1.52 -2.09 6.11
N TYR A 77 -0.89 -1.99 7.26
CA TYR A 77 -1.50 -1.52 8.50
C TYR A 77 -0.51 -0.69 9.33
N PRO A 78 -0.98 0.29 10.13
CA PRO A 78 -0.12 0.98 11.07
C PRO A 78 0.24 0.06 12.24
N GLU A 79 1.49 0.15 12.68
CA GLU A 79 1.96 -0.46 13.92
C GLU A 79 3.05 0.43 14.54
N GLU A 80 2.84 0.89 15.77
CA GLU A 80 3.80 1.69 16.56
C GLU A 80 4.50 2.83 15.76
N GLY A 81 3.72 3.65 15.04
CA GLY A 81 4.24 4.78 14.27
C GLY A 81 4.99 4.39 12.99
N LYS A 82 4.89 3.14 12.56
CA LYS A 82 5.41 2.64 11.28
C LYS A 82 4.30 2.01 10.47
N ALA A 83 4.49 1.92 9.16
CA ALA A 83 3.65 1.07 8.32
C ALA A 83 4.25 -0.33 8.27
N ARG A 84 3.47 -1.31 8.70
CA ARG A 84 3.76 -2.73 8.46
C ARG A 84 2.90 -3.26 7.34
N TYR A 85 3.37 -4.34 6.74
CA TYR A 85 2.65 -5.02 5.69
C TYR A 85 2.72 -6.53 5.90
N LYS A 86 1.67 -7.21 5.44
CA LYS A 86 1.65 -8.66 5.30
C LYS A 86 1.47 -9.01 3.84
N LEU A 87 2.33 -9.91 3.37
CA LEU A 87 2.27 -10.46 2.03
C LEU A 87 1.53 -11.79 2.09
N VAL A 88 0.47 -11.92 1.29
CA VAL A 88 -0.31 -13.14 1.13
C VAL A 88 -0.19 -13.58 -0.32
N VAL A 89 0.25 -14.82 -0.53
CA VAL A 89 0.32 -15.43 -1.87
C VAL A 89 -0.77 -16.49 -1.95
N GLU A 90 -1.54 -16.45 -3.02
CA GLU A 90 -2.61 -17.41 -3.36
C GLU A 90 -2.36 -18.07 -4.71
#